data_AF-A0A292IJ03-F1
#
_entry.id   AF-A0A292IJ03-F1
#
_cell.length_a   1.000
_cell.length_b   1.000
_cell.length_c   1.000
_cell.angle_alpha   90.00
_cell.angle_beta   90.00
_cell.angle_gamma   90.00
#
_symmetry.space_group_name_H-M   'P 1'
#
loop_
_entity.id
_entity.type
_entity.pdbx_description
1 polymer ?
#
loop_
_entity_poly.entity_id
_entity_poly.type
_entity_poly.pdbx_seq_one_letter_code
_entity_poly.pdbx_strand_id
1 'polypeptide(L)'
;MLTFYYKYQKEVISMAKKDNESEFQKLVLEQLKELAENSKKTTQNVQSIKIELKKEIDKTNQKVDKLDKKIDNNKTELKKEIEKTNQKIDNAKIELKKEIDNNKVELKKEIDNNKIELKKEIGKTNQKVDKLDQKIDHGNAAIHARIDSYHLSTDLPPPPPPVQKLYKLMKNIVVVHIDTSWNQNKLELLIKQIYQDFSHLKKKKVGYIQFRVDANMIEFVEKYLETIEFSNDYQYLIDHETDESKRI
;
A
#
# COMPACT_ATOMS: atom_id res chain seq x y z
N MET A 1 89.65 95.69 78.98
CA MET A 1 90.00 94.62 78.01
C MET A 1 88.90 93.57 77.89
N LEU A 2 88.43 92.97 79.00
CA LEU A 2 87.34 91.97 79.00
C LEU A 2 86.02 92.42 78.35
N THR A 3 85.58 93.66 78.59
CA THR A 3 84.34 94.22 78.01
C THR A 3 84.38 94.33 76.48
N PHE A 4 85.55 94.60 75.91
CA PHE A 4 85.73 94.71 74.47
C PHE A 4 85.67 93.33 73.80
N TYR A 5 86.27 92.32 74.44
CA TYR A 5 86.26 90.93 73.98
C TYR A 5 84.84 90.33 73.98
N TYR A 6 84.05 90.59 75.04
CA TYR A 6 82.66 90.14 75.12
C TYR A 6 81.76 90.79 74.06
N LYS A 7 81.97 92.07 73.76
CA LYS A 7 81.22 92.77 72.69
C LYS A 7 81.54 92.17 71.32
N TYR A 8 82.83 91.93 71.04
CA TYR A 8 83.29 91.32 69.80
C TYR A 8 82.74 89.91 69.61
N GLN A 9 82.79 89.03 70.63
CA GLN A 9 82.21 87.69 70.53
C GLN A 9 80.70 87.72 70.26
N LYS A 10 79.96 88.65 70.89
CA LYS A 10 78.51 88.77 70.71
C LYS A 10 78.16 89.25 69.29
N GLU A 11 78.95 90.16 68.73
CA GLU A 11 78.83 90.62 67.35
C GLU A 11 79.13 89.49 66.35
N VAL A 12 80.23 88.75 66.54
CA VAL A 12 80.59 87.59 65.68
C VAL A 12 79.53 86.50 65.70
N ILE A 13 78.99 86.14 66.87
CA ILE A 13 77.91 85.14 66.99
C ILE A 13 76.61 85.64 66.34
N SER A 14 76.31 86.95 66.45
CA SER A 14 75.14 87.55 65.80
C SER A 14 75.28 87.57 64.28
N MET A 15 76.49 87.83 63.77
CA MET A 15 76.81 87.79 62.34
C MET A 15 76.67 86.36 61.81
N ALA A 16 77.25 85.36 62.49
CA ALA A 16 77.14 83.95 62.11
C ALA A 16 75.69 83.42 62.12
N LYS A 17 74.86 83.85 63.08
CA LYS A 17 73.42 83.50 63.09
C LYS A 17 72.66 84.15 61.93
N LYS A 18 73.01 85.38 61.57
CA LYS A 18 72.37 86.13 60.49
C LYS A 18 72.73 85.57 59.11
N ASP A 19 73.97 85.12 58.93
CA ASP A 19 74.44 84.48 57.71
C ASP A 19 73.74 83.13 57.48
N ASN A 20 73.64 82.28 58.53
CA ASN A 20 72.91 81.01 58.46
C ASN A 20 71.41 81.19 58.14
N GLU A 21 70.77 82.21 58.73
CA GLU A 21 69.37 82.56 58.43
C GLU A 21 69.21 82.99 56.97
N SER A 22 70.16 83.76 56.43
CA SER A 22 70.14 84.17 55.02
C SER A 22 70.30 83.00 54.06
N GLU A 23 71.18 82.03 54.35
CA GLU A 23 71.34 80.82 53.54
C GLU A 23 70.09 79.93 53.59
N PHE A 24 69.48 79.77 54.77
CA PHE A 24 68.22 79.04 54.92
C PHE A 24 67.09 79.68 54.11
N GLN A 25 66.91 80.99 54.19
CA GLN A 25 65.91 81.72 53.40
C GLN A 25 66.14 81.57 51.89
N LYS A 26 67.40 81.58 51.45
CA LYS A 26 67.76 81.36 50.04
C LYS A 26 67.38 79.95 49.57
N LEU A 27 67.68 78.92 50.37
CA LEU A 27 67.31 77.53 50.06
C LEU A 27 65.79 77.35 49.97
N VAL A 28 65.05 77.91 50.92
CA VAL A 28 63.57 77.87 50.91
C VAL A 28 63.03 78.56 49.65
N LEU A 29 63.58 79.71 49.27
CA LEU A 29 63.16 80.43 48.07
C LEU A 29 63.44 79.62 46.78
N GLU A 30 64.58 78.93 46.72
CA GLU A 30 64.94 78.04 45.61
C GLU A 30 63.93 76.90 45.46
N GLN A 31 63.61 76.20 46.56
CA GLN A 31 62.62 75.11 46.57
C GLN A 31 61.21 75.58 46.20
N LEU A 32 60.79 76.77 46.68
CA LEU A 32 59.50 77.34 46.32
C LEU A 32 59.42 77.68 44.83
N LYS A 33 60.51 78.18 44.22
CA LYS A 33 60.58 78.41 42.77
C LYS A 33 60.48 77.11 41.99
N GLU A 34 61.19 76.07 42.41
CA GLU A 34 61.13 74.75 41.76
C GLU A 34 59.72 74.14 41.85
N LEU A 35 59.10 74.19 43.03
CA LEU A 35 57.71 73.75 43.23
C LEU A 35 56.73 74.53 42.36
N ALA A 36 56.90 75.85 42.24
CA ALA A 36 56.04 76.69 41.40
C ALA A 36 56.17 76.31 39.92
N GLU A 37 57.39 76.08 39.42
CA GLU A 37 57.61 75.67 38.02
C GLU A 37 57.08 74.25 37.75
N ASN A 38 57.28 73.32 38.68
CA ASN A 38 56.72 71.96 38.60
C ASN A 38 55.20 71.97 38.61
N SER A 39 54.58 72.82 39.44
CA SER A 39 53.12 73.00 39.47
C SER A 39 52.59 73.55 38.14
N LYS A 40 53.28 74.54 37.57
CA LYS A 40 52.95 75.11 36.25
C LYS A 40 53.05 74.06 35.14
N LYS A 41 54.14 73.29 35.09
CA LYS A 41 54.32 72.19 34.13
C LYS A 41 53.25 71.11 34.27
N THR A 42 52.92 70.73 35.51
CA THR A 42 51.86 69.76 35.80
C THR A 42 50.50 70.27 35.30
N THR A 43 50.19 71.54 35.56
CA THR A 43 48.95 72.18 35.09
C THR A 43 48.86 72.16 33.56
N GLN A 44 49.95 72.49 32.86
CA GLN A 44 50.01 72.45 31.40
C GLN A 44 49.82 71.04 30.85
N ASN A 45 50.45 70.03 31.46
CA ASN A 45 50.29 68.64 31.07
C ASN A 45 48.83 68.17 31.24
N VAL A 46 48.21 68.49 32.39
CA VAL A 46 46.80 68.17 32.65
C VAL A 46 45.87 68.83 31.63
N GLN A 47 46.12 70.10 31.28
CA GLN A 47 45.36 70.80 30.25
C GLN A 47 45.50 70.13 28.88
N SER A 48 46.72 69.73 28.51
CA SER A 48 46.99 69.05 27.24
C SER A 48 46.28 67.70 27.16
N ILE A 49 46.40 66.87 28.20
CA ILE A 49 45.69 65.59 28.32
C ILE A 49 44.17 65.79 28.24
N LYS A 50 43.63 66.81 28.91
CA LYS A 50 42.19 67.12 28.86
C LYS A 50 41.73 67.46 27.45
N ILE A 51 42.52 68.22 26.69
CA ILE A 51 42.22 68.56 25.30
C ILE A 51 42.25 67.32 24.40
N GLU A 52 43.25 66.46 24.57
CA GLU A 52 43.39 65.23 23.79
C GLU A 52 42.26 64.24 24.07
N LEU A 53 41.93 64.01 25.34
CA LEU A 53 40.79 63.17 25.73
C LEU A 53 39.48 63.70 25.16
N LYS A 54 39.26 65.02 25.21
CA LYS A 54 38.06 65.63 24.61
C LYS A 54 37.98 65.35 23.11
N LYS A 55 39.10 65.48 22.38
CA LYS A 55 39.16 65.16 20.94
C LYS A 55 38.85 63.69 20.66
N GLU A 56 39.38 62.76 21.45
CA GLU A 56 39.12 61.32 21.28
C GLU A 56 37.67 60.95 21.62
N ILE A 57 37.07 61.57 22.64
CA ILE A 57 35.65 61.45 22.95
C ILE A 57 34.81 61.95 21.77
N ASP A 58 35.10 63.14 21.23
CA ASP A 58 34.37 63.70 20.10
C ASP A 58 34.46 62.81 18.85
N LYS A 59 35.66 62.27 18.54
CA LYS A 59 35.85 61.30 17.45
C LYS A 59 35.05 60.01 17.68
N THR A 60 35.01 59.52 18.91
CA THR A 60 34.28 58.31 19.26
C THR A 60 32.78 58.52 19.12
N ASN A 61 32.25 59.64 19.61
CA ASN A 61 30.84 60.01 19.43
C ASN A 61 30.45 60.10 17.95
N GLN A 62 31.30 60.73 17.11
CA GLN A 62 31.05 60.76 15.67
C GLN A 62 31.03 59.37 15.02
N LYS A 63 31.83 58.41 15.51
CA LYS A 63 31.79 57.02 15.03
C LYS A 63 30.49 56.34 15.46
N VAL A 64 30.06 56.55 16.70
CA VAL A 64 28.78 56.02 17.23
C VAL A 64 27.62 56.56 16.40
N ASP A 65 27.53 57.88 16.17
CA ASP A 65 26.47 58.49 15.37
C ASP A 65 26.41 57.93 13.93
N LYS A 66 27.57 57.63 13.33
CA LYS A 66 27.66 57.02 12.00
C LYS A 66 27.18 55.57 12.02
N LEU A 67 27.50 54.81 13.07
CA LEU A 67 27.04 53.43 13.23
C LEU A 67 25.53 53.37 13.46
N ASP A 68 24.98 54.25 14.30
CA ASP A 68 23.54 54.33 14.54
C ASP A 68 22.76 54.60 13.26
N LYS A 69 23.21 55.58 12.45
CA LYS A 69 22.63 55.85 11.13
C LYS A 69 22.70 54.64 10.19
N LYS A 70 23.83 53.91 10.21
CA LYS A 70 23.99 52.70 9.39
C LYS A 70 23.03 51.59 9.85
N ILE A 71 22.85 51.42 11.16
CA ILE A 71 21.90 50.46 11.74
C ILE A 71 20.47 50.80 11.33
N ASP A 72 20.06 52.07 11.43
CA ASP A 72 18.71 52.52 11.05
C ASP A 72 18.44 52.34 9.56
N ASN A 73 19.43 52.64 8.71
CA ASN A 73 19.34 52.41 7.27
C ASN A 73 19.19 50.92 6.96
N ASN A 74 20.05 50.07 7.52
CA ASN A 74 19.98 48.62 7.33
C ASN A 74 18.64 48.05 7.80
N LYS A 75 18.12 48.51 8.95
CA LYS A 75 16.82 48.11 9.47
C LYS A 75 15.69 48.48 8.50
N THR A 76 15.77 49.66 7.90
CA THR A 76 14.79 50.15 6.92
C THR A 76 14.84 49.34 5.62
N GLU A 77 16.04 49.06 5.11
CA GLU A 77 16.24 48.23 3.92
C GLU A 77 15.73 46.81 4.12
N LEU A 78 16.11 46.15 5.23
CA LEU A 78 15.63 44.81 5.57
C LEU A 78 14.11 44.77 5.68
N LYS A 79 13.49 45.79 6.30
CA LYS A 79 12.02 45.88 6.37
C LYS A 79 11.38 45.95 4.99
N LYS A 80 11.96 46.71 4.06
CA LYS A 80 11.48 46.80 2.66
C LYS A 80 11.66 45.48 1.91
N GLU A 81 12.77 44.78 2.10
CA GLU A 81 13.01 43.48 1.47
C GLU A 81 12.06 42.40 1.98
N ILE A 82 11.79 42.37 3.29
CA ILE A 82 10.80 41.48 3.91
C ILE A 82 9.42 41.75 3.33
N GLU A 83 9.00 43.02 3.26
CA GLU A 83 7.70 43.40 2.70
C GLU A 83 7.57 42.97 1.22
N LYS A 84 8.59 43.24 0.41
CA LYS A 84 8.62 42.81 -1.00
C LYS A 84 8.56 41.28 -1.15
N THR A 85 9.21 40.56 -0.25
CA THR A 85 9.20 39.08 -0.25
C THR A 85 7.83 38.55 0.14
N ASN A 86 7.19 39.13 1.15
CA ASN A 86 5.82 38.77 1.55
C ASN A 86 4.82 39.00 0.41
N GLN A 87 4.91 40.14 -0.28
CA GLN A 87 4.06 40.42 -1.44
C GLN A 87 4.24 39.39 -2.57
N LYS A 88 5.48 38.95 -2.84
CA LYS A 88 5.73 37.88 -3.81
C LYS A 88 5.11 36.56 -3.39
N ILE A 89 5.21 36.21 -2.10
CA ILE A 89 4.61 34.98 -1.55
C ILE A 89 3.08 35.03 -1.67
N ASP A 90 2.46 36.15 -1.32
CA ASP A 90 1.01 36.31 -1.42
C ASP A 90 0.52 36.22 -2.87
N ASN A 91 1.24 36.85 -3.81
CA ASN A 91 0.91 36.75 -5.24
C ASN A 91 1.02 35.30 -5.75
N ALA A 92 2.11 34.60 -5.43
CA ALA A 92 2.29 33.20 -5.81
C ALA A 92 1.18 32.30 -5.22
N LYS A 93 0.76 32.56 -3.98
CA LYS A 93 -0.35 31.84 -3.35
C LYS A 93 -1.68 32.07 -4.07
N ILE A 94 -1.95 33.30 -4.51
CA ILE A 94 -3.15 33.62 -5.29
C ILE A 94 -3.13 32.93 -6.65
N GLU A 95 -1.99 32.95 -7.35
CA GLU A 95 -1.83 32.29 -8.66
C GLU A 95 -2.03 30.78 -8.55
N LEU A 96 -1.36 30.12 -7.60
CA LEU A 96 -1.52 28.68 -7.37
C LEU A 96 -2.96 28.31 -7.02
N LYS A 97 -3.66 29.13 -6.22
CA LYS A 97 -5.06 28.89 -5.91
C LYS A 97 -5.95 28.95 -7.16
N LYS A 98 -5.73 29.94 -8.02
CA LYS A 98 -6.45 30.06 -9.30
C LYS A 98 -6.18 28.86 -10.22
N GLU A 99 -4.94 28.42 -10.31
CA GLU A 99 -4.56 27.25 -11.12
C GLU A 99 -5.25 25.97 -10.61
N ILE A 100 -5.25 25.75 -9.29
CA ILE A 100 -5.94 24.62 -8.67
C ILE A 100 -7.45 24.67 -8.96
N ASP A 101 -8.08 25.84 -8.82
CA ASP A 101 -9.51 26.00 -9.07
C ASP A 101 -9.85 25.75 -10.56
N ASN A 102 -9.02 26.25 -11.49
CA ASN A 102 -9.17 26.01 -12.92
C ASN A 102 -9.03 24.52 -13.27
N ASN A 103 -7.96 23.87 -12.80
CA ASN A 103 -7.73 22.44 -13.04
C ASN A 103 -8.88 21.58 -12.51
N LYS A 104 -9.44 21.95 -11.34
CA LYS A 104 -10.61 21.27 -10.77
C LYS A 104 -11.84 21.39 -11.67
N VAL A 105 -12.07 22.55 -12.28
CA VAL A 105 -13.18 22.76 -13.21
C VAL A 105 -12.97 21.97 -14.50
N GLU A 106 -11.76 21.96 -15.05
CA GLU A 106 -11.42 21.21 -16.27
C GLU A 106 -11.59 19.71 -16.08
N LEU A 107 -11.01 19.15 -15.01
CA LEU A 107 -11.16 17.73 -14.67
C LEU A 107 -12.63 17.33 -14.46
N LYS A 108 -13.43 18.19 -13.83
CA LYS A 108 -14.87 17.94 -13.67
C LYS A 108 -15.58 17.86 -15.02
N LYS A 109 -15.28 18.78 -15.94
CA LYS A 109 -15.84 18.76 -17.30
C LYS A 109 -15.44 17.50 -18.06
N GLU A 110 -14.17 17.10 -17.96
CA GLU A 110 -13.68 15.88 -18.62
C GLU A 110 -14.39 14.62 -18.08
N ILE A 111 -14.53 14.51 -16.76
CA ILE A 111 -15.29 13.42 -16.12
C ILE A 111 -16.74 13.39 -16.60
N ASP A 112 -17.41 14.55 -16.64
CA ASP A 112 -18.79 14.65 -17.09
C ASP A 112 -18.95 14.26 -18.57
N ASN A 113 -18.01 14.69 -19.43
CA ASN A 113 -17.98 14.31 -20.85
C ASN A 113 -17.77 12.80 -21.03
N ASN A 114 -16.77 12.21 -20.35
CA ASN A 114 -16.51 10.78 -20.40
C ASN A 114 -17.71 9.96 -19.92
N LYS A 115 -18.42 10.44 -18.89
CA LYS A 115 -19.65 9.80 -18.40
C LYS A 115 -20.77 9.82 -19.44
N ILE A 116 -20.91 10.92 -20.19
CA ILE A 116 -21.90 11.02 -21.28
C ILE A 116 -21.54 10.06 -22.41
N GLU A 117 -20.27 10.01 -22.81
CA GLU A 117 -19.79 9.13 -23.88
C GLU A 117 -19.99 7.66 -23.52
N LEU A 118 -19.60 7.25 -22.30
CA LEU A 118 -19.80 5.89 -21.81
C LEU A 118 -21.29 5.51 -21.79
N LYS A 119 -22.18 6.41 -21.33
CA LYS A 119 -23.62 6.17 -21.38
C LYS A 119 -24.12 5.93 -22.81
N LYS A 120 -23.60 6.68 -23.78
CA LYS A 120 -23.96 6.52 -25.20
C LYS A 120 -23.49 5.18 -25.75
N GLU A 121 -22.27 4.74 -25.44
CA GLU A 121 -21.74 3.44 -25.88
C GLU A 121 -22.47 2.27 -25.22
N ILE A 122 -22.80 2.37 -23.93
CA ILE A 122 -23.67 1.40 -23.24
C ILE A 122 -25.04 1.33 -23.92
N GLY A 123 -25.65 2.48 -24.23
CA GLY A 123 -26.94 2.52 -24.94
C GLY A 123 -26.90 1.83 -26.31
N LYS A 124 -25.85 2.05 -27.10
CA LYS A 124 -25.66 1.35 -28.39
C LYS A 124 -25.47 -0.16 -28.20
N THR A 125 -24.75 -0.56 -27.15
CA THR A 125 -24.50 -1.98 -26.86
C THR A 125 -25.80 -2.67 -26.47
N ASN A 126 -26.60 -2.06 -25.58
CA ASN A 126 -27.91 -2.58 -25.20
C ASN A 126 -28.83 -2.75 -26.42
N GLN A 127 -28.88 -1.76 -27.33
CA GLN A 127 -29.65 -1.89 -28.58
C GLN A 127 -29.21 -3.06 -29.46
N LYS A 128 -27.91 -3.41 -29.46
CA LYS A 128 -27.41 -4.59 -30.19
C LYS A 128 -27.84 -5.88 -29.50
N VAL A 129 -27.80 -5.91 -28.17
CA VAL A 129 -28.28 -7.05 -27.36
C VAL A 129 -29.77 -7.28 -27.61
N ASP A 130 -30.61 -6.24 -27.51
CA ASP A 130 -32.06 -6.34 -27.76
C ASP A 130 -32.36 -6.93 -29.16
N LYS A 131 -31.60 -6.54 -30.18
CA LYS A 131 -31.72 -7.08 -31.55
C LYS A 131 -31.29 -8.56 -31.64
N LEU A 132 -30.30 -8.98 -30.86
CA LEU A 132 -29.87 -10.38 -30.81
C LEU A 132 -30.90 -11.23 -30.09
N ASP A 133 -31.44 -10.75 -28.96
CA ASP A 133 -32.50 -11.44 -28.21
C ASP A 133 -33.73 -11.65 -29.09
N GLN A 134 -34.17 -10.61 -29.81
CA GLN A 134 -35.25 -10.77 -30.80
C GLN A 134 -34.95 -11.82 -31.87
N LYS A 135 -33.71 -11.90 -32.39
CA LYS A 135 -33.34 -12.93 -33.38
C LYS A 135 -33.37 -14.34 -32.77
N ILE A 136 -32.94 -14.48 -31.52
CA ILE A 136 -32.99 -15.74 -30.78
C ILE A 136 -34.45 -16.18 -30.59
N ASP A 137 -35.33 -15.27 -30.17
CA ASP A 137 -36.76 -15.56 -29.98
C ASP A 137 -37.42 -16.01 -31.29
N HIS A 138 -37.18 -15.30 -32.41
CA HIS A 138 -37.68 -15.71 -33.72
C HIS A 138 -37.12 -17.07 -34.15
N GLY A 139 -35.83 -17.32 -33.91
CA GLY A 139 -35.19 -18.59 -34.21
C GLY A 139 -35.78 -19.76 -33.43
N ASN A 140 -35.99 -19.56 -32.12
CA ASN A 140 -36.62 -20.54 -31.24
C ASN A 140 -38.06 -20.84 -31.69
N ALA A 141 -38.85 -19.81 -31.99
CA ALA A 141 -40.21 -19.99 -32.49
C ALA A 141 -40.25 -20.80 -33.80
N ALA A 142 -39.33 -20.53 -34.74
CA ALA A 142 -39.22 -21.29 -35.99
C ALA A 142 -38.82 -22.76 -35.76
N ILE A 143 -37.90 -23.02 -34.83
CA ILE A 143 -37.50 -24.38 -34.45
C ILE A 143 -38.68 -25.13 -33.83
N HIS A 144 -39.41 -24.52 -32.90
CA HIS A 144 -40.60 -25.13 -32.29
C HIS A 144 -41.66 -25.47 -33.33
N ALA A 145 -42.00 -24.55 -34.24
CA ALA A 145 -42.93 -24.82 -35.32
C ALA A 145 -42.48 -25.98 -36.23
N ARG A 146 -41.18 -26.12 -36.46
CA ARG A 146 -40.62 -27.24 -37.22
C ARG A 146 -40.67 -28.56 -36.44
N ILE A 147 -40.46 -28.55 -35.13
CA ILE A 147 -40.61 -29.74 -34.28
C ILE A 147 -42.07 -30.21 -34.31
N ASP A 148 -43.03 -29.29 -34.14
CA ASP A 148 -44.46 -29.61 -34.12
C ASP A 148 -44.93 -30.22 -35.45
N SER A 149 -44.38 -29.78 -36.59
CA SER A 149 -44.73 -30.38 -37.89
C SER A 149 -44.27 -31.83 -38.04
N TYR A 150 -43.20 -32.24 -37.35
CA TYR A 150 -42.76 -33.65 -37.31
C TYR A 150 -43.60 -34.53 -36.35
N HIS A 151 -44.43 -33.95 -35.50
CA HIS A 151 -45.33 -34.68 -34.60
C HIS A 151 -46.71 -34.99 -35.20
N LEU A 152 -46.94 -34.69 -36.49
CA LEU A 152 -48.16 -35.13 -37.18
C LEU A 152 -48.07 -36.61 -37.59
N SER A 153 -48.93 -37.42 -36.97
CA SER A 153 -49.21 -38.83 -37.25
C SER A 153 -48.15 -39.83 -36.80
N THR A 154 -48.09 -40.06 -35.50
CA THR A 154 -47.71 -41.36 -34.98
C THR A 154 -48.97 -42.17 -34.67
N ASP A 155 -49.51 -42.85 -35.69
CA ASP A 155 -50.07 -44.19 -35.50
C ASP A 155 -48.88 -45.09 -35.13
N LEU A 156 -48.40 -44.94 -33.90
CA LEU A 156 -47.36 -45.82 -33.37
C LEU A 156 -48.04 -47.17 -33.16
N PRO A 157 -47.50 -48.26 -33.73
CA PRO A 157 -47.96 -49.59 -33.38
C PRO A 157 -47.86 -49.77 -31.86
N PRO A 158 -48.77 -50.54 -31.25
CA PRO A 158 -48.78 -50.76 -29.81
C PRO A 158 -47.37 -51.17 -29.36
N PRO A 159 -46.87 -50.61 -28.25
CA PRO A 159 -45.52 -50.90 -27.78
C PRO A 159 -45.35 -52.42 -27.70
N PRO A 160 -44.24 -52.97 -28.23
CA PRO A 160 -44.02 -54.40 -28.21
C PRO A 160 -44.15 -54.91 -26.76
N PRO A 161 -44.75 -56.09 -26.56
CA PRO A 161 -44.99 -56.62 -25.23
C PRO A 161 -43.67 -56.64 -24.43
N PRO A 162 -43.70 -56.29 -23.14
CA PRO A 162 -42.50 -56.26 -22.32
C PRO A 162 -41.80 -57.61 -22.40
N VAL A 163 -40.53 -57.60 -22.87
CA VAL A 163 -39.71 -58.80 -22.99
C VAL A 163 -39.60 -59.42 -21.60
N GLN A 164 -40.10 -60.65 -21.43
CA GLN A 164 -39.95 -61.38 -20.17
C GLN A 164 -38.46 -61.50 -19.86
N LYS A 165 -38.06 -61.03 -18.67
CA LYS A 165 -36.69 -61.15 -18.22
C LYS A 165 -36.42 -62.60 -17.83
N LEU A 166 -35.39 -63.20 -18.42
CA LEU A 166 -34.95 -64.56 -18.12
C LEU A 166 -34.07 -64.64 -16.85
N TYR A 167 -33.96 -63.53 -16.12
CA TYR A 167 -33.18 -63.41 -14.90
C TYR A 167 -33.90 -62.53 -13.89
N LYS A 168 -33.54 -62.66 -12.62
CA LYS A 168 -34.00 -61.80 -11.53
C LYS A 168 -32.82 -61.00 -10.97
N LEU A 169 -32.94 -59.68 -10.96
CA LEU A 169 -31.94 -58.82 -10.31
C LEU A 169 -32.24 -58.76 -8.81
N MET A 170 -31.34 -59.27 -7.98
CA MET A 170 -31.42 -59.22 -6.53
C MET A 170 -30.24 -58.39 -6.00
N LYS A 171 -30.52 -57.15 -5.59
CA LYS A 171 -29.50 -56.15 -5.24
C LYS A 171 -28.53 -55.93 -6.42
N ASN A 172 -27.29 -56.39 -6.29
CA ASN A 172 -26.25 -56.28 -7.33
C ASN A 172 -25.93 -57.64 -7.97
N ILE A 173 -26.77 -58.66 -7.75
CA ILE A 173 -26.57 -60.02 -8.27
C ILE A 173 -27.66 -60.31 -9.29
N VAL A 174 -27.26 -60.77 -10.47
CA VAL A 174 -28.18 -61.27 -11.50
C VAL A 174 -28.31 -62.76 -11.28
N VAL A 175 -29.49 -63.21 -10.85
CA VAL A 175 -29.76 -64.63 -10.60
C VAL A 175 -30.54 -65.22 -11.78
N VAL A 176 -30.01 -66.29 -12.35
CA VAL A 176 -30.59 -67.04 -13.47
C VAL A 176 -30.86 -68.46 -12.99
N HIS A 177 -32.05 -68.99 -13.27
CA HIS A 177 -32.37 -70.40 -13.02
C HIS A 177 -32.40 -71.12 -14.37
N ILE A 178 -31.55 -72.14 -14.52
CA ILE A 178 -31.41 -72.92 -15.74
C ILE A 178 -31.79 -74.36 -15.41
N ASP A 179 -32.98 -74.74 -15.87
CA ASP A 179 -33.50 -76.10 -15.74
C ASP A 179 -33.19 -76.96 -16.98
N THR A 180 -33.48 -78.25 -16.89
CA THR A 180 -33.31 -79.22 -17.99
C THR A 180 -34.07 -78.91 -19.29
N SER A 181 -35.00 -77.94 -19.31
CA SER A 181 -35.70 -77.49 -20.53
C SER A 181 -34.92 -76.43 -21.32
N TRP A 182 -33.76 -76.00 -20.82
CA TRP A 182 -32.92 -75.02 -21.50
C TRP A 182 -32.11 -75.67 -22.62
N ASN A 183 -32.00 -74.94 -23.72
CA ASN A 183 -31.15 -75.29 -24.85
C ASN A 183 -30.22 -74.11 -25.16
N GLN A 184 -29.31 -74.31 -26.11
CA GLN A 184 -28.31 -73.31 -26.47
C GLN A 184 -28.95 -71.97 -26.88
N ASN A 185 -30.08 -72.00 -27.61
CA ASN A 185 -30.77 -70.80 -28.07
C ASN A 185 -31.35 -69.97 -26.91
N LYS A 186 -31.94 -70.62 -25.89
CA LYS A 186 -32.42 -69.92 -24.68
C LYS A 186 -31.27 -69.29 -23.90
N LEU A 187 -30.15 -70.00 -23.79
CA LEU A 187 -28.96 -69.50 -23.13
C LEU A 187 -28.37 -68.30 -23.88
N GLU A 188 -28.31 -68.36 -25.21
CA GLU A 188 -27.88 -67.24 -26.05
C GLU A 188 -28.78 -66.00 -25.88
N LEU A 189 -30.11 -66.19 -25.86
CA LEU A 189 -31.06 -65.10 -25.64
C LEU A 189 -30.89 -64.45 -24.26
N LEU A 190 -30.73 -65.26 -23.21
CA LEU A 190 -30.44 -64.77 -21.87
C LEU A 190 -29.16 -63.92 -21.87
N ILE A 191 -28.07 -64.44 -22.44
CA ILE A 191 -26.78 -63.73 -22.45
C ILE A 191 -26.90 -62.41 -23.21
N LYS A 192 -27.56 -62.40 -24.37
CA LYS A 192 -27.85 -61.15 -25.11
C LYS A 192 -28.64 -60.16 -24.27
N GLN A 193 -29.64 -60.64 -23.53
CA GLN A 193 -30.45 -59.80 -22.63
C GLN A 193 -29.60 -59.23 -21.48
N ILE A 194 -28.72 -60.02 -20.88
CA ILE A 194 -27.78 -59.57 -19.84
C ILE A 194 -26.83 -58.50 -20.39
N TYR A 195 -26.22 -58.72 -21.56
CA TYR A 195 -25.36 -57.71 -22.18
C TYR A 195 -26.11 -56.44 -22.51
N GLN A 196 -27.32 -56.53 -23.07
CA GLN A 196 -28.12 -55.35 -23.39
C GLN A 196 -28.48 -54.55 -22.13
N ASP A 197 -29.01 -55.24 -21.11
CA ASP A 197 -29.51 -54.61 -19.89
C ASP A 197 -28.38 -54.09 -18.99
N PHE A 198 -27.17 -54.66 -19.06
CA PHE A 198 -26.06 -54.31 -18.18
C PHE A 198 -24.82 -53.75 -18.88
N SER A 199 -24.83 -53.58 -20.21
CA SER A 199 -23.73 -52.98 -21.01
C SER A 199 -23.27 -51.62 -20.50
N HIS A 200 -24.20 -50.81 -19.97
CA HIS A 200 -23.92 -49.47 -19.46
C HIS A 200 -23.45 -49.46 -17.99
N LEU A 201 -23.54 -50.59 -17.28
CA LEU A 201 -23.02 -50.72 -15.93
C LEU A 201 -21.53 -51.07 -16.01
N LYS A 202 -20.68 -50.07 -15.73
CA LYS A 202 -19.23 -50.28 -15.54
C LYS A 202 -19.02 -51.46 -14.57
N LYS A 203 -18.05 -52.36 -14.87
CA LYS A 203 -17.67 -53.62 -14.16
C LYS A 203 -17.71 -53.64 -12.62
N LYS A 204 -17.88 -52.49 -11.94
CA LYS A 204 -17.96 -52.31 -10.50
C LYS A 204 -19.39 -52.28 -9.90
N LYS A 205 -20.47 -52.33 -10.70
CA LYS A 205 -21.86 -52.22 -10.19
C LYS A 205 -22.66 -53.52 -10.15
N VAL A 206 -22.39 -54.48 -11.03
CA VAL A 206 -22.91 -55.86 -10.89
C VAL A 206 -21.84 -56.64 -10.15
N GLY A 207 -22.18 -57.19 -8.98
CA GLY A 207 -21.24 -57.90 -8.11
C GLY A 207 -20.78 -59.21 -8.75
N TYR A 208 -21.73 -60.03 -9.21
CA TYR A 208 -21.50 -61.23 -10.01
C TYR A 208 -22.84 -61.73 -10.59
N ILE A 209 -22.77 -62.62 -11.56
CA ILE A 209 -23.94 -63.31 -12.16
C ILE A 209 -23.98 -64.72 -11.59
N GLN A 210 -25.09 -65.10 -10.96
CA GLN A 210 -25.29 -66.41 -10.36
C GLN A 210 -26.19 -67.25 -11.27
N PHE A 211 -25.63 -68.32 -11.83
CA PHE A 211 -26.38 -69.33 -12.56
C PHE A 211 -26.70 -70.47 -11.60
N ARG A 212 -27.98 -70.62 -11.24
CA ARG A 212 -28.50 -71.78 -10.53
C ARG A 212 -28.90 -72.79 -11.58
N VAL A 213 -28.17 -73.89 -11.67
CA VAL A 213 -28.27 -74.83 -12.78
C VAL A 213 -28.63 -76.21 -12.25
N ASP A 214 -29.58 -76.87 -12.91
CA ASP A 214 -29.87 -78.30 -12.68
C ASP A 214 -28.59 -79.13 -12.86
N ALA A 215 -28.37 -80.17 -12.03
CA ALA A 215 -27.15 -81.00 -12.05
C ALA A 215 -26.74 -81.46 -13.45
N ASN A 216 -27.72 -81.89 -14.23
CA ASN A 216 -27.52 -82.47 -15.56
C ASN A 216 -27.16 -81.42 -16.62
N MET A 217 -27.29 -80.13 -16.29
CA MET A 217 -27.06 -79.01 -17.20
C MET A 217 -25.78 -78.23 -16.87
N ILE A 218 -25.10 -78.54 -15.76
CA ILE A 218 -23.88 -77.81 -15.32
C ILE A 218 -22.80 -77.84 -16.40
N GLU A 219 -22.40 -79.03 -16.87
CA GLU A 219 -21.35 -79.16 -17.88
C GLU A 219 -21.73 -78.46 -19.20
N PHE A 220 -23.02 -78.51 -19.56
CA PHE A 220 -23.53 -77.82 -20.74
C PHE A 220 -23.42 -76.29 -20.62
N VAL A 221 -23.81 -75.73 -19.47
CA VAL A 221 -23.75 -74.28 -19.21
C VAL A 221 -22.30 -73.82 -19.08
N GLU A 222 -21.45 -74.53 -18.35
CA GLU A 222 -20.02 -74.25 -18.21
C GLU A 222 -19.35 -74.15 -19.58
N LYS A 223 -19.48 -75.21 -20.39
CA LYS A 223 -18.89 -75.26 -21.72
C LYS A 223 -19.39 -74.13 -22.62
N TYR A 224 -20.67 -73.77 -22.53
CA TYR A 224 -21.21 -72.67 -23.30
C TYR A 224 -20.63 -71.32 -22.86
N LEU A 225 -20.58 -71.03 -21.55
CA LEU A 225 -20.05 -69.78 -21.01
C LEU A 225 -18.55 -69.61 -21.29
N GLU A 226 -17.78 -70.70 -21.26
CA GLU A 226 -16.39 -70.72 -21.71
C GLU A 226 -16.26 -70.41 -23.20
N THR A 227 -17.11 -71.02 -24.03
CA THR A 227 -17.09 -70.83 -25.50
C THR A 227 -17.30 -69.37 -25.89
N ILE A 228 -18.15 -68.64 -25.17
CA ILE A 228 -18.40 -67.21 -25.41
C ILE A 228 -17.49 -66.28 -24.60
N GLU A 229 -16.49 -66.84 -23.90
CA GLU A 229 -15.55 -66.12 -23.04
C GLU A 229 -16.23 -65.19 -22.00
N PHE A 230 -17.36 -65.62 -21.44
CA PHE A 230 -18.22 -64.77 -20.60
C PHE A 230 -17.49 -64.15 -19.40
N SER A 231 -16.49 -64.86 -18.85
CA SER A 231 -15.64 -64.42 -17.75
C SER A 231 -14.81 -63.17 -18.05
N ASN A 232 -14.57 -62.84 -19.33
CA ASN A 232 -13.85 -61.62 -19.71
C ASN A 232 -14.61 -60.36 -19.34
N ASP A 233 -15.95 -60.43 -19.33
CA ASP A 233 -16.83 -59.29 -19.11
C ASP A 233 -17.46 -59.30 -17.72
N TYR A 234 -17.85 -60.47 -17.22
CA TYR A 234 -18.58 -60.61 -15.96
C TYR A 234 -17.95 -61.68 -15.05
N GLN A 235 -17.89 -61.38 -13.74
CA GLN A 235 -17.68 -62.43 -12.75
C GLN A 235 -18.97 -63.25 -12.61
N TYR A 236 -18.87 -64.58 -12.63
CA TYR A 236 -20.02 -65.45 -12.47
C TYR A 236 -19.74 -66.63 -11.54
N LEU A 237 -20.81 -67.20 -11.01
CA LEU A 237 -20.82 -68.40 -10.18
C LEU A 237 -21.88 -69.35 -10.73
N ILE A 238 -21.54 -70.64 -10.85
CA ILE A 238 -22.49 -71.69 -11.18
C ILE A 238 -22.71 -72.51 -9.91
N ASP A 239 -23.93 -72.48 -9.41
CA ASP A 239 -24.35 -73.27 -8.27
C ASP A 239 -25.31 -74.35 -8.74
N HIS A 240 -25.15 -75.55 -8.20
CA HIS A 240 -26.15 -76.60 -8.35
C HIS A 240 -27.43 -76.17 -7.64
N GLU A 241 -28.56 -76.21 -8.32
CA GLU A 241 -29.87 -75.94 -7.70
C GLU A 241 -30.20 -77.07 -6.72
N THR A 242 -29.76 -76.94 -5.46
CA THR A 242 -30.24 -77.82 -4.39
C THR A 242 -31.64 -77.38 -4.04
N ASP A 243 -32.62 -78.10 -4.58
CA ASP A 243 -34.05 -78.07 -4.26
C ASP A 243 -34.35 -77.34 -2.94
N GLU A 244 -34.64 -76.03 -3.02
CA GLU A 244 -34.96 -75.20 -1.86
C GLU A 244 -36.24 -75.70 -1.16
N SER A 245 -37.02 -76.61 -1.77
CA SER A 245 -38.16 -77.28 -1.13
C SER A 245 -37.77 -78.32 -0.06
N LYS A 246 -36.48 -78.62 0.11
CA LYS A 246 -35.95 -79.47 1.20
C LYS A 246 -35.27 -78.71 2.34
N ARG A 247 -35.28 -77.38 2.30
CA ARG A 247 -34.88 -76.54 3.45
C ARG A 247 -36.14 -75.99 4.11
N ILE A 248 -36.55 -76.68 5.16
CA ILE A 248 -37.63 -76.34 6.11
C ILE A 248 -37.53 -74.87 6.55
#